data_AF-A0AAV7Y262-F1
#
_entry.id   AF-A0AAV7Y262-F1
#
_cell.length_a   1.000
_cell.length_b   1.000
_cell.length_c   1.000
_cell.angle_alpha   90.00
_cell.angle_beta   90.00
_cell.angle_gamma   90.00
#
_symmetry.space_group_name_H-M   'P 1'
#
loop_
_entity.id
_entity.type
_entity.pdbx_description
1 polymer ?
#
loop_
_entity_poly.entity_id
_entity_poly.type
_entity_poly.pdbx_seq_one_letter_code
_entity_poly.pdbx_strand_id
1 'polypeptide(L)'
;MILSISDHFNQSNVIFIFTQNQVQKLHFQWEPRGQRFDVITREERGSLLRIYRVNYNNKKTGKGISTKFSKLIASFELPKNADTIKWSPRGRLFLVLATRSNEITIFDAELEEKVNVSDSTFDEVYWDPTCRYFVTNTREKFTIWSFQGMKLSTETRRDLRSTSWRPRLPTRLTLKETKKINQNLEKTIQKYQTLDQKRVGRKHNSQDRERLEKIDKWNQYLKAKKLQRKKERELRHNIVGYYSDED
;
A
#
# COMPACT_ATOMS: atom_id res chain seq x y z
N MET A 1 21.11 -19.63 -15.97
CA MET A 1 21.83 -18.41 -15.52
C MET A 1 22.23 -18.61 -14.07
N ILE A 2 23.51 -18.40 -13.72
CA ILE A 2 24.02 -18.57 -12.35
C ILE A 2 23.94 -17.19 -11.67
N LEU A 3 23.14 -17.08 -10.61
CA LEU A 3 23.11 -15.87 -9.77
C LEU A 3 24.02 -16.10 -8.56
N SER A 4 25.15 -15.40 -8.53
CA SER A 4 25.95 -15.25 -7.31
C SER A 4 25.31 -14.16 -6.46
N ILE A 5 24.90 -14.51 -5.24
CA ILE A 5 24.36 -13.56 -4.25
C ILE A 5 25.35 -13.53 -3.10
N SER A 6 26.05 -12.40 -2.93
CA SER A 6 26.88 -12.15 -1.74
C SER A 6 26.07 -11.35 -0.73
N ASP A 7 25.94 -11.87 0.49
CA ASP A 7 25.44 -11.11 1.63
C ASP A 7 26.52 -10.09 2.03
N HIS A 8 26.17 -8.81 2.14
CA HIS A 8 27.05 -7.78 2.69
C HIS A 8 27.40 -7.99 4.19
N PHE A 9 26.89 -9.05 4.82
CA PHE A 9 27.15 -9.37 6.23
C PHE A 9 27.84 -10.72 6.47
N ASN A 10 28.08 -11.56 5.45
CA ASN A 10 28.89 -12.77 5.64
C ASN A 10 29.35 -13.31 4.27
N GLN A 11 30.63 -13.11 3.94
CA GLN A 11 31.22 -13.53 2.66
C GLN A 11 31.33 -15.07 2.48
N SER A 12 30.82 -15.86 3.42
CA SER A 12 31.05 -17.32 3.47
C SER A 12 29.93 -18.17 2.88
N ASN A 13 28.76 -17.62 2.52
CA ASN A 13 27.65 -18.41 1.96
C ASN A 13 27.01 -17.72 0.74
N VAL A 14 27.58 -17.94 -0.45
CA VAL A 14 26.97 -17.54 -1.71
C VAL A 14 25.89 -18.56 -2.09
N ILE A 15 24.62 -18.14 -2.10
CA ILE A 15 23.51 -19.00 -2.52
C ILE A 15 23.29 -18.84 -4.03
N PHE A 16 23.49 -19.92 -4.77
CA PHE A 16 23.17 -19.98 -6.19
C PHE A 16 21.71 -20.42 -6.41
N ILE A 17 20.87 -19.51 -6.88
CA ILE A 17 19.51 -19.85 -7.31
C ILE A 17 19.56 -20.15 -8.81
N PHE A 18 19.38 -21.42 -9.17
CA PHE A 18 19.26 -21.86 -10.55
C PHE A 18 17.79 -21.78 -10.96
N THR A 19 17.44 -20.82 -11.82
CA THR A 19 16.17 -20.87 -12.54
C THR A 19 16.36 -21.73 -13.79
N GLN A 20 15.59 -22.81 -13.91
CA GLN A 20 15.72 -23.79 -14.99
C GLN A 20 15.33 -23.24 -16.37
N ASN A 21 14.64 -22.10 -16.43
CA ASN A 21 14.16 -21.55 -17.69
C ASN A 21 15.08 -20.43 -18.19
N GLN A 22 15.37 -20.45 -19.50
CA GLN A 22 16.07 -19.42 -20.30
C GLN A 22 15.24 -18.13 -20.40
N VAL A 23 14.78 -17.59 -19.28
CA VAL A 23 13.90 -16.43 -19.22
C VAL A 23 14.71 -15.19 -18.89
N GLN A 24 14.48 -14.09 -19.62
CA GLN A 24 15.08 -12.81 -19.27
C GLN A 24 14.52 -12.35 -17.91
N LYS A 25 15.42 -12.31 -16.92
CA LYS A 25 15.13 -11.79 -15.58
C LYS A 25 15.10 -10.27 -15.64
N LEU A 26 14.01 -9.67 -15.18
CA LEU A 26 13.85 -8.20 -15.17
C LEU A 26 14.08 -7.59 -13.79
N HIS A 27 13.75 -8.32 -12.72
CA HIS A 27 13.78 -7.78 -11.36
C HIS A 27 14.09 -8.87 -10.32
N PHE A 28 14.68 -8.44 -9.20
CA PHE A 28 14.88 -9.25 -8.00
C PHE A 28 15.06 -8.35 -6.78
N GLN A 29 14.31 -8.64 -5.74
CA GLN A 29 14.41 -7.96 -4.46
C GLN A 29 14.16 -8.93 -3.29
N TRP A 30 14.98 -8.80 -2.24
CA TRP A 30 14.73 -9.47 -0.97
C TRP A 30 13.62 -8.79 -0.19
N GLU A 31 12.81 -9.60 0.50
CA GLU A 31 11.88 -9.11 1.50
C GLU A 31 12.64 -8.44 2.65
N PRO A 32 12.33 -7.18 3.00
CA PRO A 32 12.92 -6.52 4.16
C PRO A 32 12.60 -7.29 5.44
N ARG A 33 13.64 -7.81 6.10
CA ARG A 33 13.54 -8.60 7.35
C ARG A 33 12.80 -9.94 7.21
N GLY A 34 12.78 -10.50 6.00
CA GLY A 34 12.18 -11.81 5.74
C GLY A 34 13.18 -12.84 5.21
N GLN A 35 12.65 -14.03 4.92
CA GLN A 35 13.37 -15.11 4.22
C GLN A 35 12.83 -15.30 2.80
N ARG A 36 11.99 -14.37 2.33
CA ARG A 36 11.42 -14.40 0.99
C ARG A 36 12.17 -13.45 0.06
N PHE A 37 12.10 -13.73 -1.23
CA PHE A 37 12.51 -12.82 -2.27
C PHE A 37 11.53 -12.93 -3.44
N ASP A 38 11.46 -11.85 -4.23
CA ASP A 38 10.73 -11.85 -5.48
C ASP A 38 11.67 -12.05 -6.68
N VAL A 39 11.08 -12.50 -7.77
CA VAL A 39 11.68 -12.50 -9.10
C VAL A 39 10.59 -12.12 -10.10
N ILE A 40 10.89 -11.14 -10.96
CA ILE A 40 10.08 -10.92 -12.17
C ILE A 40 10.79 -11.58 -13.36
N THR A 41 10.06 -12.45 -14.03
CA THR A 41 10.49 -13.16 -15.24
C THR A 41 9.61 -12.76 -16.41
N ARG A 42 10.21 -12.44 -17.57
CA ARG A 42 9.45 -12.10 -18.79
C ARG A 42 9.30 -13.31 -19.70
N GLU A 43 8.11 -13.86 -19.78
CA GLU A 43 7.77 -14.97 -20.66
C GLU A 43 7.06 -14.46 -21.93
N GLU A 44 6.90 -15.32 -22.95
CA GLU A 44 6.29 -14.94 -24.23
C GLU A 44 4.86 -14.39 -24.07
N ARG A 45 4.13 -14.88 -23.06
CA ARG A 45 2.73 -14.49 -22.78
C ARG A 45 2.59 -13.30 -21.83
N GLY A 46 3.68 -12.82 -21.23
CA GLY A 46 3.65 -11.73 -20.26
C GLY A 46 4.71 -11.84 -19.17
N SER A 47 4.65 -10.93 -18.20
CA SER A 47 5.54 -10.93 -17.04
C SER A 47 4.90 -11.72 -15.90
N LEU A 48 5.68 -12.60 -15.27
CA LEU A 48 5.28 -13.33 -14.07
C LEU A 48 6.09 -12.86 -12.88
N LEU A 49 5.41 -12.59 -11.78
CA LEU A 49 6.00 -12.40 -10.47
C LEU A 49 6.01 -13.73 -9.73
N ARG A 50 7.17 -14.15 -9.26
CA ARG A 50 7.34 -15.35 -8.45
C ARG A 50 7.95 -14.99 -7.10
N ILE A 51 7.34 -15.48 -6.03
CA ILE A 51 7.82 -15.28 -4.67
C ILE A 51 8.36 -16.60 -4.16
N TYR A 52 9.60 -16.59 -3.70
CA TYR A 52 10.28 -17.76 -3.17
C TYR A 52 10.59 -17.57 -1.69
N ARG A 53 10.56 -18.66 -0.90
CA ARG A 53 11.07 -18.73 0.48
C ARG A 53 12.35 -19.53 0.49
N VAL A 54 13.39 -19.03 1.15
CA VAL A 54 14.61 -19.82 1.42
C VAL A 54 14.36 -20.76 2.59
N ASN A 55 14.68 -22.04 2.42
CA ASN A 55 14.62 -23.03 3.49
C ASN A 55 16.02 -23.24 4.07
N TYR A 56 16.33 -22.55 5.18
CA TYR A 56 17.62 -22.72 5.87
C TYR A 56 17.74 -24.09 6.59
N ASN A 57 16.62 -24.78 6.83
CA ASN A 57 16.56 -26.01 7.63
C ASN A 57 16.74 -27.30 6.80
N ASN A 58 17.46 -27.26 5.68
CA ASN A 58 17.81 -28.48 4.95
C ASN A 58 18.77 -29.33 5.81
N LYS A 59 18.20 -30.17 6.68
CA LYS A 59 18.93 -31.26 7.32
C LYS A 59 19.54 -32.12 6.21
N LYS A 60 20.83 -32.43 6.32
CA LYS A 60 21.50 -33.42 5.46
C LYS A 60 20.71 -34.74 5.57
N THR A 61 19.82 -35.01 4.62
CA THR A 61 19.32 -36.36 4.41
C THR A 61 20.48 -37.16 3.83
N GLY A 62 20.80 -38.32 4.40
CA GLY A 62 21.95 -39.17 4.02
C GLY A 62 21.97 -39.70 2.57
N LYS A 63 21.12 -39.16 1.69
CA LYS A 63 21.13 -39.34 0.23
C LYS A 63 21.15 -37.97 -0.43
N GLY A 64 22.35 -37.40 -0.60
CA GLY A 64 22.58 -36.18 -1.35
C GLY A 64 22.08 -34.88 -0.68
N ILE A 65 22.69 -33.76 -1.08
CA ILE A 65 22.20 -32.42 -0.76
C ILE A 65 20.81 -32.29 -1.41
N SER A 66 19.76 -32.13 -0.60
CA SER A 66 18.45 -31.69 -1.11
C SER A 66 18.66 -30.36 -1.85
N THR A 67 18.59 -30.40 -3.17
CA THR A 67 18.91 -29.30 -4.09
C THR A 67 17.88 -28.18 -4.11
N LYS A 68 16.80 -28.27 -3.32
CA LYS A 68 15.77 -27.23 -3.23
C LYS A 68 16.06 -26.29 -2.06
N PHE A 69 16.98 -25.36 -2.27
CA PHE A 69 17.31 -24.28 -1.31
C PHE A 69 16.19 -23.24 -1.17
N SER A 70 15.31 -23.16 -2.17
CA SER A 70 14.16 -22.25 -2.18
C SER A 70 12.89 -22.98 -2.62
N LYS A 71 11.77 -22.67 -1.97
CA LYS A 71 10.42 -23.13 -2.34
C LYS A 71 9.66 -21.97 -2.97
N LEU A 72 9.07 -22.18 -4.14
CA LEU A 72 8.08 -21.26 -4.70
C LEU A 72 6.87 -21.23 -3.77
N ILE A 73 6.52 -20.04 -3.29
CA ILE A 73 5.37 -19.82 -2.42
C ILE A 73 4.17 -19.43 -3.29
N ALA A 74 4.35 -18.40 -4.10
CA ALA A 74 3.28 -17.81 -4.88
C ALA A 74 3.78 -17.38 -6.26
N SER A 75 2.88 -17.41 -7.23
CA SER A 75 3.13 -16.96 -8.60
C SER A 75 1.94 -16.14 -9.06
N PHE A 76 2.20 -14.94 -9.57
CA PHE A 76 1.17 -14.01 -10.01
C PHE A 76 1.48 -13.52 -11.42
N GLU A 77 0.44 -13.44 -12.24
CA GLU A 77 0.51 -12.72 -13.50
C GLU A 77 0.57 -11.22 -13.22
N LEU A 78 1.58 -10.57 -13.79
CA LEU A 78 1.71 -9.13 -13.72
C LEU A 78 1.03 -8.48 -14.94
N PRO A 79 0.47 -7.27 -14.79
CA PRO A 79 0.13 -6.43 -15.92
C PRO A 79 1.32 -6.32 -16.88
N LYS A 80 1.06 -6.26 -18.19
CA LYS A 80 2.12 -6.16 -19.22
C LYS A 80 3.08 -4.97 -19.00
N ASN A 81 2.59 -3.94 -18.32
CA ASN A 81 3.31 -2.69 -18.05
C ASN A 81 3.87 -2.58 -16.62
N ALA A 82 3.79 -3.65 -15.81
CA ALA A 82 4.40 -3.64 -14.48
C ALA A 82 5.91 -3.53 -14.61
N ASP A 83 6.48 -2.48 -14.01
CA ASP A 83 7.88 -2.11 -14.17
C ASP A 83 8.67 -2.17 -12.86
N THR A 84 8.02 -1.92 -11.72
CA THR A 84 8.70 -1.73 -10.46
C THR A 84 8.00 -2.47 -9.33
N ILE A 85 8.78 -3.14 -8.48
CA ILE A 85 8.30 -3.68 -7.21
C ILE A 85 8.92 -2.92 -6.05
N LYS A 86 8.11 -2.68 -5.01
CA LYS A 86 8.55 -2.03 -3.76
C LYS A 86 8.00 -2.78 -2.55
N TRP A 87 8.85 -3.57 -1.91
CA TRP A 87 8.53 -4.16 -0.62
C TRP A 87 8.30 -3.11 0.47
N SER A 88 7.37 -3.41 1.37
CA SER A 88 7.22 -2.62 2.58
C SER A 88 8.42 -2.85 3.53
N PRO A 89 8.88 -1.82 4.26
CA PRO A 89 10.01 -1.93 5.21
C PRO A 89 9.92 -3.00 6.31
N ARG A 90 8.75 -3.59 6.54
CA ARG A 90 8.50 -4.66 7.52
C ARG A 90 8.31 -6.03 6.87
N GLY A 91 8.41 -6.12 5.54
CA GLY A 91 8.11 -7.32 4.77
C GLY A 91 6.60 -7.57 4.65
N ARG A 92 6.23 -8.80 4.27
CA ARG A 92 4.86 -9.28 4.00
C ARG A 92 4.18 -8.59 2.83
N LEU A 93 4.01 -7.27 2.88
CA LEU A 93 3.38 -6.49 1.84
C LEU A 93 4.41 -5.96 0.85
N PHE A 94 4.04 -5.92 -0.42
CA PHE A 94 4.79 -5.21 -1.46
C PHE A 94 3.85 -4.59 -2.48
N LEU A 95 4.33 -3.57 -3.18
CA LEU A 95 3.61 -2.89 -4.25
C LEU A 95 4.19 -3.35 -5.58
N VAL A 96 3.32 -3.69 -6.52
CA VAL A 96 3.62 -3.77 -7.94
C VAL A 96 3.13 -2.48 -8.57
N LEU A 97 4.03 -1.77 -9.24
CA LEU A 97 3.76 -0.52 -9.93
C LEU A 97 3.79 -0.79 -11.43
N ALA A 98 2.75 -0.34 -12.13
CA ALA A 98 2.75 -0.17 -13.57
C ALA A 98 2.66 1.32 -13.86
N THR A 99 3.80 2.00 -13.78
CA THR A 99 3.88 3.47 -13.82
C THR A 99 3.27 4.04 -15.10
N ARG A 100 3.45 3.34 -16.23
CA ARG A 100 2.90 3.75 -17.53
C ARG A 100 1.37 3.69 -17.61
N SER A 101 0.74 2.72 -16.92
CA SER A 101 -0.73 2.60 -16.86
C SER A 101 -1.33 3.26 -15.62
N ASN A 102 -0.52 3.84 -14.73
CA ASN A 102 -0.94 4.39 -13.44
C ASN A 102 -1.72 3.36 -12.58
N GLU A 103 -1.31 2.09 -12.64
CA GLU A 103 -1.90 1.03 -11.84
C GLU A 103 -0.95 0.66 -10.69
N ILE A 104 -1.52 0.54 -9.50
CA ILE A 104 -0.82 0.05 -8.32
C ILE A 104 -1.56 -1.19 -7.85
N THR A 105 -0.85 -2.29 -7.67
CA THR A 105 -1.39 -3.48 -7.01
C THR A 105 -0.63 -3.73 -5.72
N ILE A 106 -1.36 -3.78 -4.61
CA ILE A 106 -0.83 -4.18 -3.32
C ILE A 106 -0.96 -5.69 -3.22
N PHE A 107 0.12 -6.37 -2.87
CA PHE A 107 0.14 -7.80 -2.65
C PHE A 107 0.51 -8.13 -1.20
N ASP A 108 -0.15 -9.13 -0.65
CA ASP A 108 0.21 -9.75 0.62
C ASP A 108 0.88 -11.10 0.35
N ALA A 109 2.19 -11.19 0.57
CA ALA A 109 2.96 -12.40 0.33
C ALA A 109 2.67 -13.54 1.34
N GLU A 110 1.92 -13.26 2.41
CA GLU A 110 1.53 -14.28 3.41
C GLU A 110 0.11 -14.78 3.16
N LEU A 111 -0.82 -13.87 2.83
CA LEU A 111 -2.21 -14.23 2.52
C LEU A 111 -2.43 -14.61 1.04
N GLU A 112 -1.46 -14.31 0.18
CA GLU A 112 -1.53 -14.51 -1.29
C GLU A 112 -2.68 -13.73 -1.95
N GLU A 113 -3.15 -12.67 -1.27
CA GLU A 113 -4.18 -11.77 -1.75
C GLU A 113 -3.59 -10.54 -2.45
N LYS A 114 -4.36 -9.98 -3.39
CA LYS A 114 -4.01 -8.74 -4.08
C LYS A 114 -5.17 -7.75 -4.06
N VAL A 115 -4.82 -6.48 -3.89
CA VAL A 115 -5.75 -5.35 -3.95
C VAL A 115 -5.25 -4.38 -5.01
N ASN A 116 -6.08 -4.13 -6.02
CA ASN A 116 -5.79 -3.11 -7.01
C ASN A 116 -6.23 -1.74 -6.46
N VAL A 117 -5.36 -0.76 -6.63
CA VAL A 117 -5.60 0.64 -6.28
C VAL A 117 -5.73 1.41 -7.60
N SER A 118 -6.97 1.72 -7.95
CA SER A 118 -7.34 2.29 -9.25
C SER A 118 -7.83 3.72 -9.09
N ASP A 119 -6.98 4.69 -8.69
CA ASP A 119 -7.45 6.09 -8.59
C ASP A 119 -6.38 7.19 -8.41
N SER A 120 -5.15 7.00 -8.89
CA SER A 120 -4.20 8.12 -8.95
C SER A 120 -3.17 7.94 -10.05
N THR A 121 -3.06 8.95 -10.91
CA THR A 121 -1.80 9.22 -11.60
C THR A 121 -0.70 9.38 -10.55
N PHE A 122 0.46 8.77 -10.78
CA PHE A 122 1.61 8.87 -9.88
C PHE A 122 2.91 8.78 -10.66
N ASP A 123 3.91 9.53 -10.21
CA ASP A 123 5.28 9.45 -10.71
C ASP A 123 6.09 8.50 -9.81
N GLU A 124 5.91 8.59 -8.49
CA GLU A 124 6.66 7.82 -7.50
C GLU A 124 5.77 7.34 -6.34
N VAL A 125 6.27 6.33 -5.62
CA VAL A 125 5.59 5.73 -4.48
C VAL A 125 6.57 5.45 -3.34
N TYR A 126 6.18 5.81 -2.12
CA TYR A 126 6.99 5.62 -0.91
C TYR A 126 6.19 4.99 0.23
N TRP A 127 6.74 3.92 0.80
CA TRP A 127 6.21 3.30 2.02
C TRP A 127 6.55 4.11 3.27
N ASP A 128 5.60 4.21 4.20
CA ASP A 128 5.90 4.68 5.55
C ASP A 128 6.76 3.63 6.30
N PRO A 129 7.71 4.04 7.17
CA PRO A 129 8.53 3.12 7.96
C PRO A 129 7.76 2.11 8.82
N THR A 130 6.48 2.39 9.15
CA THR A 130 5.59 1.47 9.87
C THR A 130 4.82 0.49 8.98
N CYS A 131 4.84 0.69 7.66
CA CYS A 131 4.14 -0.11 6.66
C CYS A 131 2.62 -0.11 6.79
N ARG A 132 2.06 0.90 7.44
CA ARG A 132 0.60 1.07 7.55
C ARG A 132 0.06 1.96 6.44
N TYR A 133 0.94 2.79 5.88
CA TYR A 133 0.60 3.74 4.84
C TYR A 133 1.65 3.73 3.74
N PHE A 134 1.24 4.16 2.56
CA PHE A 134 2.14 4.57 1.50
C PHE A 134 1.64 5.88 0.91
N VAL A 135 2.53 6.60 0.25
CA VAL A 135 2.20 7.85 -0.44
C VAL A 135 2.51 7.68 -1.91
N THR A 136 1.60 8.14 -2.76
CA THR A 136 1.82 8.34 -4.19
C THR A 136 1.94 9.83 -4.45
N ASN A 137 2.85 10.26 -5.31
CA ASN A 137 3.01 11.68 -5.64
C ASN A 137 3.09 11.90 -7.15
N THR A 138 2.59 13.06 -7.57
CA THR A 138 2.85 13.70 -8.86
C THR A 138 3.49 15.06 -8.62
N ARG A 139 3.79 15.81 -9.68
CA ARG A 139 4.24 17.22 -9.56
C ARG A 139 3.23 18.16 -8.89
N GLU A 140 1.95 17.80 -8.82
CA GLU A 140 0.87 18.70 -8.39
C GLU A 140 0.12 18.23 -7.14
N LYS A 141 0.24 16.95 -6.79
CA LYS A 141 -0.47 16.40 -5.63
C LYS A 141 0.27 15.22 -5.04
N PHE A 142 0.00 14.97 -3.76
CA PHE A 142 0.32 13.69 -3.14
C PHE A 142 -0.94 13.09 -2.53
N THR A 143 -1.02 11.75 -2.56
CA THR A 143 -2.13 10.99 -1.99
C THR A 143 -1.59 9.99 -0.99
N ILE A 144 -2.12 10.03 0.23
CA ILE A 144 -1.80 9.07 1.28
C ILE A 144 -2.83 7.95 1.26
N TRP A 145 -2.33 6.73 1.25
CA TRP A 145 -3.11 5.50 1.20
C TRP A 145 -2.86 4.67 2.45
N SER A 146 -3.87 3.93 2.87
CA SER A 146 -3.68 2.81 3.80
C SER A 146 -3.05 1.62 3.08
N PHE A 147 -2.40 0.74 3.84
CA PHE A 147 -1.88 -0.53 3.32
C PHE A 147 -2.96 -1.45 2.71
N GLN A 148 -4.24 -1.16 2.98
CA GLN A 148 -5.40 -1.87 2.43
C GLN A 148 -5.89 -1.28 1.09
N GLY A 149 -5.22 -0.24 0.58
CA GLY A 149 -5.59 0.42 -0.67
C GLY A 149 -6.66 1.51 -0.53
N MET A 150 -7.09 1.83 0.70
CA MET A 150 -8.03 2.94 0.91
C MET A 150 -7.32 4.29 0.84
N LYS A 151 -7.87 5.23 0.05
CA LYS A 151 -7.44 6.62 -0.04
C LYS A 151 -7.80 7.36 1.26
N LEU A 152 -6.81 7.94 1.94
CA LEU A 152 -7.02 8.64 3.22
C LEU A 152 -7.06 10.15 3.05
N SER A 153 -6.17 10.69 2.21
CA SER A 153 -6.08 12.13 1.96
C SER A 153 -5.38 12.38 0.63
N THR A 154 -5.87 13.37 -0.10
CA THR A 154 -5.20 13.93 -1.28
C THR A 154 -5.03 15.42 -1.04
N GLU A 155 -3.81 15.90 -1.20
CA GLU A 155 -3.46 17.31 -1.06
C GLU A 155 -2.79 17.78 -2.35
N THR A 156 -3.23 18.93 -2.86
CA THR A 156 -2.61 19.57 -4.01
C THR A 156 -1.54 20.57 -3.56
N ARG A 157 -0.38 20.54 -4.20
CA ARG A 157 0.75 21.43 -3.94
C ARG A 157 1.41 21.79 -5.27
N ARG A 158 1.62 23.08 -5.52
CA ARG A 158 2.34 23.53 -6.71
C ARG A 158 3.80 23.10 -6.63
N ASP A 159 4.34 22.62 -7.75
CA ASP A 159 5.75 22.26 -7.94
C ASP A 159 6.31 21.28 -6.89
N LEU A 160 5.57 20.22 -6.60
CA LEU A 160 6.02 19.16 -5.70
C LEU A 160 7.19 18.40 -6.35
N ARG A 161 8.42 18.67 -5.87
CA ARG A 161 9.64 18.05 -6.43
C ARG A 161 9.92 16.64 -5.89
N SER A 162 9.70 16.41 -4.60
CA SER A 162 9.96 15.12 -3.98
C SER A 162 9.08 14.93 -2.75
N THR A 163 8.81 13.68 -2.43
CA THR A 163 8.05 13.30 -1.24
C THR A 163 8.84 12.24 -0.48
N SER A 164 8.93 12.36 0.84
CA SER A 164 9.51 11.32 1.68
C SER A 164 8.83 11.27 3.03
N TRP A 165 8.69 10.06 3.57
CA TRP A 165 8.29 9.88 4.95
C TRP A 165 9.44 10.24 5.88
N ARG A 166 9.14 10.94 6.97
CA ARG A 166 10.13 11.19 8.01
C ARG A 166 10.64 9.85 8.56
N PRO A 167 11.96 9.60 8.54
CA PRO A 167 12.53 8.38 9.12
C PRO A 167 12.12 8.25 10.59
N ARG A 168 11.70 7.04 10.98
CA ARG A 168 11.31 6.77 12.37
C ARG A 168 12.52 6.31 13.16
N LEU A 169 12.74 6.91 14.32
CA LEU A 169 13.78 6.46 15.25
C LEU A 169 13.57 4.98 15.65
N PRO A 170 14.65 4.24 15.92
CA PRO A 170 14.56 2.88 16.45
C PRO A 170 13.69 2.81 17.70
N THR A 171 12.98 1.70 17.88
CA THR A 171 12.14 1.51 19.06
C THR A 171 13.00 1.41 20.31
N ARG A 172 12.60 2.12 21.37
CA ARG A 172 13.20 1.99 22.71
C ARG A 172 12.85 0.68 23.42
N LEU A 173 11.93 -0.11 22.86
CA LEU A 173 11.49 -1.37 23.43
C LEU A 173 12.59 -2.42 23.34
N THR A 174 12.80 -3.12 24.44
CA THR A 174 13.67 -4.30 24.47
C THR A 174 13.03 -5.47 23.72
N LEU A 175 13.84 -6.46 23.36
CA LEU A 175 13.35 -7.69 22.72
C LEU A 175 12.36 -8.45 23.62
N LYS A 176 12.54 -8.41 24.95
CA LYS A 176 11.64 -9.05 25.92
C LYS A 176 10.26 -8.39 25.92
N GLU A 177 10.22 -7.06 25.94
CA GLU A 177 8.96 -6.31 25.89
C GLU A 177 8.24 -6.51 24.57
N THR A 178 8.97 -6.49 23.45
CA THR A 178 8.42 -6.73 22.12
C THR A 178 7.79 -8.13 22.03
N LYS A 179 8.47 -9.16 22.57
CA LYS A 179 7.92 -10.52 22.66
C LYS A 179 6.66 -10.57 23.53
N LYS A 180 6.66 -9.93 24.70
CA LYS A 180 5.50 -9.88 25.61
C LYS A 180 4.30 -9.20 24.96
N ILE A 181 4.53 -8.12 24.18
CA ILE A 181 3.50 -7.44 23.40
C ILE A 181 2.94 -8.36 22.32
N ASN A 182 3.81 -9.03 21.56
CA ASN A 182 3.39 -9.94 20.50
C ASN A 182 2.60 -11.15 21.04
N GLN A 183 2.93 -11.65 22.23
CA GLN A 183 2.17 -12.72 22.90
C GLN A 183 0.78 -12.27 23.37
N ASN A 184 0.62 -10.98 23.71
CA ASN A 184 -0.65 -10.41 24.17
C ASN A 184 -1.22 -9.42 23.15
N LEU A 185 -1.04 -9.70 21.86
CA LEU A 185 -1.34 -8.75 20.80
C LEU A 185 -2.82 -8.37 20.78
N GLU A 186 -3.73 -9.33 20.89
CA GLU A 186 -5.18 -9.09 20.88
C GLU A 186 -5.62 -8.16 22.02
N LYS A 187 -5.17 -8.43 23.25
CA LYS A 187 -5.46 -7.59 24.42
C LYS A 187 -4.88 -6.18 24.23
N THR A 188 -3.69 -6.09 23.65
CA THR A 188 -3.04 -4.80 23.37
C THR A 188 -3.84 -4.01 22.32
N ILE A 189 -4.30 -4.67 21.26
CA ILE A 189 -5.15 -4.07 20.21
C ILE A 189 -6.44 -3.53 20.84
N GLN A 190 -7.18 -4.36 21.58
CA GLN A 190 -8.45 -3.96 22.21
C GLN A 190 -8.28 -2.78 23.17
N LYS A 191 -7.20 -2.79 23.98
CA LYS A 191 -6.87 -1.69 24.88
C LYS A 191 -6.70 -0.38 24.11
N TYR A 192 -5.91 -0.37 23.04
CA TYR A 192 -5.65 0.86 22.28
C TYR A 192 -6.85 1.29 21.43
N GLN A 193 -7.63 0.36 20.87
CA GLN A 193 -8.89 0.68 20.20
C GLN A 193 -9.86 1.38 21.16
N THR A 194 -10.01 0.87 22.39
CA THR A 194 -10.86 1.48 23.41
C THR A 194 -10.36 2.88 23.81
N LEU A 195 -9.04 3.06 23.95
CA LEU A 195 -8.46 4.36 24.28
C LEU A 195 -8.64 5.38 23.16
N ASP A 196 -8.47 4.98 21.90
CA ASP A 196 -8.65 5.85 20.74
C ASP A 196 -10.13 6.22 20.52
N GLN A 197 -11.06 5.27 20.68
CA GLN A 197 -12.50 5.56 20.68
C GLN A 197 -12.88 6.56 21.77
N LYS A 198 -12.36 6.40 23.00
CA LYS A 198 -12.57 7.35 24.10
C LYS A 198 -12.01 8.74 23.78
N ARG A 199 -10.88 8.84 23.06
CA ARG A 199 -10.30 10.12 22.64
C ARG A 199 -11.15 10.83 21.59
N VAL A 200 -11.67 10.09 20.60
CA VAL A 200 -12.60 10.64 19.61
C VAL A 200 -13.85 11.16 20.30
N GLY A 201 -14.47 10.36 21.18
CA GLY A 201 -15.66 10.77 21.93
C GLY A 201 -15.45 12.02 22.81
N ARG A 202 -14.25 12.21 23.38
CA ARG A 202 -13.92 13.39 24.21
C ARG A 202 -13.75 14.69 23.43
N LYS A 203 -13.39 14.66 22.14
CA LYS A 203 -13.24 15.88 21.33
C LYS A 203 -14.59 16.52 20.97
N HIS A 204 -15.69 15.75 21.03
CA HIS A 204 -17.02 16.18 20.63
C HIS A 204 -17.84 16.93 21.71
N ASN A 205 -17.21 17.54 22.71
CA ASN A 205 -17.93 17.81 23.97
C ASN A 205 -18.66 19.17 24.07
N SER A 206 -18.53 20.10 23.11
CA SER A 206 -19.44 21.27 23.01
C SER A 206 -19.27 22.03 21.69
N GLN A 207 -18.03 22.37 21.32
CA GLN A 207 -17.72 23.16 20.13
C GLN A 207 -18.08 22.43 18.83
N ASP A 208 -17.86 21.13 18.77
CA ASP A 208 -18.26 20.31 17.63
C ASP A 208 -19.78 20.23 17.48
N ARG A 209 -20.52 20.19 18.59
CA ARG A 209 -21.99 20.16 18.55
C ARG A 209 -22.52 21.46 17.96
N GLU A 210 -22.02 22.60 18.42
CA GLU A 210 -22.39 23.90 17.85
C GLU A 210 -22.01 24.00 16.36
N ARG A 211 -20.83 23.49 15.99
CA ARG A 211 -20.40 23.43 14.59
C ARG A 211 -21.33 22.55 13.74
N LEU A 212 -21.70 21.37 14.23
CA LEU A 212 -22.61 20.45 13.56
C LEU A 212 -24.01 21.06 13.41
N GLU A 213 -24.53 21.73 14.44
CA GLU A 213 -25.81 22.44 14.38
C GLU A 213 -25.78 23.57 13.35
N LYS A 214 -24.68 24.32 13.25
CA LYS A 214 -24.50 25.36 12.21
C LYS A 214 -24.45 24.74 10.81
N ILE A 215 -23.72 23.65 10.63
CA ILE A 215 -23.65 22.92 9.34
C ILE A 215 -25.03 22.38 8.95
N ASP A 216 -25.77 21.80 9.90
CA ASP A 216 -27.10 21.27 9.65
C ASP A 216 -28.09 22.37 9.26
N LYS A 217 -28.12 23.48 10.01
CA LYS A 217 -28.92 24.66 9.64
C LYS A 217 -28.58 25.18 8.24
N TRP A 218 -27.29 25.23 7.90
CA TRP A 218 -26.83 25.64 6.57
C TRP A 218 -27.29 24.66 5.47
N ASN A 219 -27.17 23.36 5.71
CA ASN A 219 -27.63 22.33 4.77
C ASN A 219 -29.16 22.37 4.57
N GLN A 220 -29.91 22.59 5.65
CA GLN A 220 -31.36 22.78 5.59
C GLN A 220 -31.73 24.03 4.76
N TYR A 221 -31.02 25.15 4.99
CA TYR A 221 -31.18 26.36 4.19
C TYR A 221 -30.92 26.12 2.70
N LEU A 222 -29.80 25.48 2.35
CA LEU A 222 -29.48 25.13 0.96
C LEU A 222 -30.55 24.24 0.32
N LYS A 223 -31.05 23.24 1.07
CA LYS A 223 -32.12 22.36 0.61
C LYS A 223 -33.42 23.12 0.35
N ALA A 224 -33.80 24.03 1.25
CA ALA A 224 -34.97 24.88 1.10
C ALA A 224 -34.84 25.81 -0.11
N LYS A 225 -33.67 26.45 -0.30
CA LYS A 225 -33.40 27.31 -1.46
C LYS A 225 -33.40 26.54 -2.78
N LYS A 226 -32.85 25.32 -2.81
CA LYS A 226 -32.91 24.45 -4.00
C LYS A 226 -34.35 24.06 -4.34
N LEU A 227 -35.19 23.80 -3.33
CA LEU A 227 -36.61 23.50 -3.52
C LEU A 227 -37.39 24.72 -4.01
N GLN A 228 -37.17 25.90 -3.41
CA GLN A 228 -37.75 27.17 -3.86
C GLN A 228 -37.36 27.44 -5.32
N ARG A 229 -36.06 27.30 -5.64
CA ARG A 229 -35.55 27.44 -7.00
C ARG A 229 -36.26 26.47 -7.96
N LYS A 230 -36.47 25.21 -7.58
CA LYS A 230 -37.19 24.23 -8.41
C LYS A 230 -38.66 24.63 -8.66
N LYS A 231 -39.37 25.18 -7.67
CA LYS A 231 -40.77 25.64 -7.82
C LYS A 231 -40.88 26.85 -8.75
N GLU A 232 -39.96 27.79 -8.62
CA GLU A 232 -39.91 29.00 -9.45
C GLU A 232 -39.35 28.74 -10.86
N ARG A 233 -39.04 27.48 -11.21
CA ARG A 233 -38.43 27.12 -12.51
C ARG A 233 -39.31 27.55 -13.67
N GLU A 234 -40.60 27.26 -13.63
CA GLU A 234 -41.56 27.61 -14.69
C GLU A 234 -41.69 29.12 -14.85
N LEU A 235 -41.77 29.85 -13.72
CA LEU A 235 -41.84 31.31 -13.73
C LEU A 235 -40.56 31.93 -14.29
N ARG A 236 -39.38 31.44 -13.88
CA ARG A 236 -38.09 31.91 -14.41
C ARG A 236 -37.92 31.59 -15.89
N HIS A 237 -38.38 30.41 -16.32
CA HIS A 237 -38.38 30.01 -17.72
C HIS A 237 -39.20 30.98 -18.58
N ASN A 238 -40.36 31.41 -18.09
CA ASN A 238 -41.23 32.35 -18.79
C ASN A 238 -40.66 33.78 -18.85
N ILE A 239 -39.90 34.21 -17.84
CA ILE A 239 -39.34 35.57 -17.76
C ILE A 239 -38.02 35.70 -18.54
N VAL A 240 -37.17 34.68 -18.50
CA VAL A 240 -35.78 34.76 -19.01
C VAL A 240 -35.60 34.00 -20.34
N GLY A 241 -36.57 33.17 -20.75
CA GLY A 241 -36.44 32.26 -21.89
C GLY A 241 -35.70 30.95 -21.53
N TYR A 242 -35.57 30.04 -22.51
CA TYR A 242 -34.92 28.74 -22.30
C TYR A 242 -33.39 28.92 -22.15
N TYR A 243 -32.87 28.68 -20.96
CA TYR A 243 -31.47 28.32 -20.73
C TYR A 243 -31.45 26.92 -20.11
N SER A 244 -30.73 25.98 -20.72
CA SER A 244 -30.55 24.65 -20.12
C SER A 244 -29.70 24.80 -18.86
N ASP A 245 -30.25 24.43 -17.71
CA ASP A 245 -29.55 24.38 -16.41
C ASP A 245 -28.50 23.24 -16.34
N GLU A 246 -27.98 22.76 -17.48
CA GLU A 246 -26.96 21.71 -17.59
C GLU A 246 -25.62 22.33 -17.97
N ASP A 247 -24.96 22.96 -17.00
CA ASP A 247 -23.50 23.17 -16.93
C ASP A 247 -23.08 23.31 -15.46
#